data_AF-A0A0S8GDJ8-F1
#
_entry.id   AF-A0A0S8GDJ8-F1
#
_cell.length_a   1.000
_cell.length_b   1.000
_cell.length_c   1.000
_cell.angle_alpha   90.00
_cell.angle_beta   90.00
_cell.angle_gamma   90.00
#
_symmetry.space_group_name_H-M   'P 1'
#
loop_
_entity.id
_entity.type
_entity.pdbx_description
1 polymer ?
#
loop_
_entity_poly.entity_id
_entity_poly.type
_entity_poly.pdbx_seq_one_letter_code
_entity_poly.pdbx_strand_id
1 'polypeptide(L)'
;MKVPRKKYILDKQYQFGLIALLLLIVFVAVFISVVATHYFLITSVVDRVEKTGFAPSGAELIMNSLKPIVFIVPIVFIILVLVFIYLIFVSHRTAGPLYHLRRAMERVGKGDLSVHIQFRNNDEIHDVAESFNTMVEGLRAHFGEKTK
;
A
#
# COMPACT_ATOMS: atom_id res chain seq x y z
N MET A 1 7.74 -19.99 29.12
CA MET A 1 7.29 -19.81 27.72
C MET A 1 8.28 -18.91 26.98
N LYS A 2 8.96 -19.40 25.94
CA LYS A 2 9.83 -18.57 25.09
C LYS A 2 8.97 -18.00 23.96
N VAL A 3 8.61 -16.72 24.04
CA VAL A 3 7.90 -16.02 22.96
C VAL A 3 8.87 -15.93 21.76
N PRO A 4 8.54 -16.49 20.59
CA PRO A 4 9.42 -16.39 19.44
C PRO A 4 9.50 -14.93 18.99
N ARG A 5 10.72 -14.37 18.94
CA ARG A 5 10.97 -13.01 18.43
C ARG A 5 10.65 -12.99 16.93
N LYS A 6 9.45 -12.54 16.55
CA LYS A 6 9.11 -12.23 15.16
C LYS A 6 10.03 -11.08 14.71
N LYS A 7 11.01 -11.38 13.85
CA LYS A 7 11.78 -10.35 13.13
C LYS A 7 10.84 -9.72 12.10
N TYR A 8 10.27 -8.56 12.44
CA TYR A 8 9.35 -7.79 11.60
C TYR A 8 10.04 -7.05 10.43
N ILE A 9 11.37 -7.09 10.36
CA ILE A 9 12.14 -6.38 9.35
C ILE A 9 12.44 -7.34 8.20
N LEU A 10 11.48 -7.46 7.28
CA LEU A 10 11.69 -8.13 6.00
C LEU A 10 12.09 -7.07 4.97
N ASP A 11 13.25 -7.28 4.34
CA ASP A 11 13.89 -6.50 3.27
C ASP A 11 13.64 -4.98 3.23
N LYS A 12 14.64 -4.22 3.73
CA LYS A 12 14.65 -2.74 3.75
C LYS A 12 14.25 -2.11 2.42
N GLN A 13 14.63 -2.72 1.28
CA GLN A 13 14.36 -2.20 -0.06
C GLN A 13 12.86 -2.13 -0.38
N TYR A 14 12.07 -3.13 0.03
CA TYR A 14 10.63 -3.13 -0.17
C TYR A 14 9.92 -2.13 0.76
N GLN A 15 10.41 -2.01 2.00
CA GLN A 15 9.89 -1.04 2.98
C GLN A 15 10.07 0.41 2.51
N PHE A 16 11.22 0.74 1.88
CA PHE A 16 11.42 2.08 1.31
C PHE A 16 10.43 2.41 0.20
N GLY A 17 10.13 1.44 -0.68
CA GLY A 17 9.14 1.62 -1.75
C GLY A 17 7.74 1.90 -1.19
N LEU A 18 7.30 1.14 -0.18
CA LEU A 18 6.00 1.34 0.47
C LEU A 18 5.92 2.68 1.21
N ILE A 19 6.99 3.07 1.92
CA ILE A 19 7.05 4.37 2.61
C ILE A 19 7.01 5.51 1.58
N ALA A 20 7.76 5.42 0.49
CA ALA A 20 7.74 6.43 -0.57
C ALA A 20 6.35 6.56 -1.21
N LEU A 21 5.68 5.43 -1.48
CA LEU A 21 4.31 5.40 -1.97
C LEU A 21 3.34 6.06 -0.98
N LEU A 22 3.46 5.75 0.31
CA LEU A 22 2.63 6.36 1.34
C LEU A 22 2.85 7.87 1.42
N LEU A 23 4.10 8.33 1.40
CA LEU A 23 4.42 9.75 1.41
C LEU A 23 3.86 10.46 0.18
N LEU A 24 3.91 9.82 -1.00
CA LEU A 24 3.31 10.36 -2.22
C LEU A 24 1.78 10.46 -2.08
N ILE A 25 1.11 9.44 -1.54
CA ILE A 25 -0.34 9.45 -1.32
C ILE A 25 -0.71 10.57 -0.34
N VAL A 26 0.03 10.71 0.77
CA VAL A 26 -0.17 11.79 1.74
C VAL A 26 0.00 13.16 1.07
N PHE A 27 1.06 13.33 0.29
CA PHE A 27 1.32 14.57 -0.43
C PHE A 27 0.17 14.93 -1.38
N VAL A 28 -0.27 13.97 -2.21
CA VAL A 28 -1.38 14.17 -3.16
C VAL A 28 -2.69 14.45 -2.42
N ALA A 29 -2.99 13.73 -1.35
CA ALA A 29 -4.21 13.94 -0.56
C ALA A 29 -4.22 15.34 0.10
N VAL A 30 -3.09 15.77 0.66
CA VAL A 30 -2.94 17.12 1.23
C VAL A 30 -3.07 18.18 0.15
N PHE A 31 -2.43 17.99 -1.01
CA PHE A 31 -2.51 18.93 -2.12
C PHE A 31 -3.96 19.10 -2.61
N ILE A 32 -4.67 17.98 -2.83
CA ILE A 32 -6.09 17.99 -3.22
C ILE A 32 -6.94 18.70 -2.15
N SER A 33 -6.72 18.41 -0.87
CA SER A 33 -7.45 19.04 0.24
C SER A 33 -7.25 20.56 0.28
N VAL A 34 -6.02 21.02 0.06
CA VAL A 34 -5.69 22.47 0.01
C VAL A 34 -6.37 23.15 -1.17
N VAL A 35 -6.30 22.54 -2.37
CA VAL A 35 -6.95 23.07 -3.58
C VAL A 35 -8.47 23.12 -3.40
N ALA A 36 -9.08 22.05 -2.88
CA ALA A 36 -10.52 22.00 -2.61
C ALA A 36 -10.95 23.08 -1.60
N THR A 37 -10.17 23.28 -0.54
CA THR A 37 -10.45 24.31 0.47
C THR A 37 -10.34 25.73 -0.11
N HIS A 38 -9.32 26.00 -0.93
CA HIS A 38 -9.18 27.30 -1.61
C HIS A 38 -10.29 27.55 -2.61
N TYR A 39 -10.63 26.55 -3.43
CA TYR A 39 -11.71 26.64 -4.39
C TYR A 39 -13.05 26.94 -3.70
N PHE A 40 -13.34 26.23 -2.61
CA PHE A 40 -14.54 26.48 -1.79
C PHE A 40 -14.55 27.90 -1.21
N LEU A 41 -13.42 28.38 -0.68
CA LEU A 41 -13.35 29.73 -0.12
C LEU A 41 -13.63 30.79 -1.20
N ILE A 42 -12.96 30.72 -2.36
CA ILE A 42 -13.14 31.69 -3.46
C ILE A 42 -14.60 31.70 -3.92
N THR A 43 -15.17 30.53 -4.19
CA THR A 43 -16.57 30.41 -4.64
C THR A 43 -17.56 30.94 -3.59
N SER A 44 -17.30 30.70 -2.29
CA SER A 44 -18.12 31.24 -1.21
C SER A 44 -18.07 32.78 -1.11
N VAL A 45 -16.92 33.38 -1.42
CA VAL A 45 -16.74 34.84 -1.42
C VAL A 45 -17.45 35.44 -2.64
N VAL A 46 -17.23 34.88 -3.83
CA VAL A 46 -17.85 35.35 -5.08
C VAL A 46 -19.37 35.28 -4.99
N ASP A 47 -19.93 34.14 -4.58
CA ASP A 47 -21.39 33.95 -4.42
C ASP A 47 -22.01 34.96 -3.44
N ARG A 48 -21.31 35.27 -2.35
CA ARG A 48 -21.76 36.25 -1.36
C ARG A 48 -21.73 37.68 -1.91
N VAL A 49 -20.68 38.04 -2.65
CA VAL A 49 -20.59 39.36 -3.32
C VAL A 49 -21.68 39.50 -4.38
N GLU A 50 -21.93 38.47 -5.17
CA GLU A 50 -22.98 38.48 -6.20
C GLU A 50 -24.37 38.67 -5.58
N LYS A 51 -24.66 37.97 -4.46
CA LYS A 51 -25.96 38.04 -3.78
C LYS A 51 -26.20 39.33 -3.00
N THR A 52 -25.15 39.88 -2.39
CA THR A 52 -25.30 41.00 -1.44
C THR A 52 -24.76 42.33 -1.97
N GLY A 53 -23.90 42.30 -2.99
CA GLY A 53 -23.17 43.46 -3.48
C GLY A 53 -21.98 43.90 -2.60
N PHE A 54 -21.74 43.22 -1.47
CA PHE A 54 -20.72 43.61 -0.50
C PHE A 54 -19.67 42.52 -0.29
N ALA A 55 -18.43 42.94 -0.04
CA ALA A 55 -17.34 42.04 0.35
C ALA A 55 -17.59 41.45 1.76
N PRO A 56 -17.30 40.15 1.98
CA PRO A 56 -17.44 39.50 3.28
C PRO A 56 -16.70 40.24 4.39
N SER A 57 -17.37 40.35 5.54
CA SER A 57 -16.73 40.84 6.75
C SER A 57 -15.59 39.89 7.14
N GLY A 58 -14.60 40.38 7.88
CA GLY A 58 -13.48 39.53 8.36
C GLY A 58 -13.97 38.33 9.16
N ALA A 59 -15.03 38.50 9.97
CA ALA A 59 -15.63 37.41 10.74
C ALA A 59 -16.25 36.32 9.84
N GLU A 60 -16.90 36.71 8.74
CA GLU A 60 -17.46 35.77 7.77
C GLU A 60 -16.39 35.02 6.99
N LEU A 61 -15.30 35.70 6.62
CA LEU A 61 -14.13 35.05 6.00
C LEU A 61 -13.55 33.97 6.90
N ILE A 62 -13.37 34.27 8.19
CA ILE A 62 -12.90 33.30 9.17
C ILE A 62 -13.89 32.14 9.28
N MET A 63 -15.18 32.42 9.47
CA MET A 63 -16.20 31.40 9.64
C MET A 63 -16.31 30.46 8.43
N ASN A 64 -16.27 31.02 7.21
CA ASN A 64 -16.33 30.24 5.97
C ASN A 64 -15.05 29.46 5.69
N SER A 65 -13.89 29.96 6.15
CA SER A 65 -12.63 29.21 6.07
C SER A 65 -12.59 28.01 7.02
N LEU A 66 -13.28 28.09 8.16
CA LEU A 66 -13.32 27.00 9.14
C LEU A 66 -14.22 25.84 8.72
N LYS A 67 -15.31 26.09 8.00
CA LYS A 67 -16.25 25.04 7.53
C LYS A 67 -15.54 23.88 6.81
N PRO A 68 -14.78 24.10 5.72
CA PRO A 68 -14.10 23.00 5.03
C PRO A 68 -13.05 22.34 5.92
N ILE A 69 -12.38 23.09 6.82
CA ILE A 69 -11.40 22.51 7.74
C ILE A 69 -12.06 21.49 8.68
N VAL A 70 -13.23 21.81 9.23
CA VAL A 70 -13.97 20.94 10.16
C VAL A 70 -14.48 19.66 9.49
N PHE A 71 -14.83 19.69 8.19
CA PHE A 71 -15.38 18.53 7.50
C PHE A 71 -14.36 17.76 6.64
N ILE A 72 -13.53 18.46 5.84
CA ILE A 72 -12.61 17.85 4.89
C ILE A 72 -11.40 17.23 5.59
N VAL A 73 -10.82 17.93 6.56
CA VAL A 73 -9.57 17.46 7.21
C VAL A 73 -9.78 16.13 7.95
N PRO A 74 -10.84 15.93 8.77
CA PRO A 74 -11.08 14.64 9.40
C PRO A 74 -11.31 13.51 8.40
N ILE A 75 -12.03 13.77 7.29
CA ILE A 75 -12.27 12.76 6.25
C ILE A 75 -10.95 12.33 5.61
N VAL A 76 -10.11 13.29 5.20
CA VAL A 76 -8.79 13.01 4.62
C VAL A 76 -7.93 12.24 5.62
N PHE A 77 -7.94 12.62 6.90
CA PHE A 77 -7.21 11.91 7.95
C PHE A 77 -7.66 10.45 8.09
N ILE A 78 -8.97 10.19 8.12
CA ILE A 78 -9.52 8.83 8.20
C ILE A 78 -9.06 8.00 6.99
N ILE A 79 -9.14 8.56 5.77
CA ILE A 79 -8.69 7.88 4.55
C ILE A 79 -7.19 7.54 4.65
N LEU A 80 -6.35 8.47 5.11
CA LEU A 80 -4.92 8.23 5.26
C LEU A 80 -4.63 7.12 6.29
N VAL A 81 -5.37 7.08 7.39
CA VAL A 81 -5.26 5.99 8.39
C VAL A 81 -5.66 4.65 7.80
N LEU A 82 -6.76 4.58 7.03
CA LEU A 82 -7.20 3.36 6.38
C LEU A 82 -6.18 2.86 5.34
N VAL A 83 -5.62 3.76 4.53
CA VAL A 83 -4.57 3.44 3.57
C VAL A 83 -3.30 2.93 4.27
N PHE A 84 -2.90 3.56 5.38
CA PHE A 84 -1.76 3.12 6.18
C PHE A 84 -1.96 1.69 6.73
N ILE A 85 -3.13 1.42 7.30
CA ILE A 85 -3.48 0.08 7.80
C ILE A 85 -3.46 -0.95 6.66
N TYR A 86 -4.04 -0.60 5.51
CA TYR A 86 -4.04 -1.45 4.33
C TYR A 86 -2.61 -1.76 3.83
N LEU A 87 -1.73 -0.77 3.75
CA LEU A 87 -0.34 -0.96 3.32
C LEU A 87 0.46 -1.85 4.27
N ILE A 88 0.24 -1.73 5.59
CA ILE A 88 0.82 -2.66 6.58
C ILE A 88 0.35 -4.09 6.31
N PHE A 89 -0.94 -4.26 6.06
CA PHE A 89 -1.54 -5.57 5.82
C PHE A 89 -0.98 -6.23 4.55
N VAL A 90 -0.90 -5.48 3.45
CA VAL A 90 -0.26 -5.92 2.19
C VAL A 90 1.20 -6.27 2.44
N SER A 91 1.95 -5.40 3.12
CA SER A 91 3.37 -5.66 3.42
C SER A 91 3.58 -6.98 4.17
N HIS A 92 2.68 -7.32 5.11
CA HIS A 92 2.76 -8.57 5.84
C HIS A 92 2.39 -9.80 5.01
N ARG A 93 1.39 -9.67 4.13
CA ARG A 93 0.95 -10.76 3.25
C ARG A 93 1.94 -11.09 2.14
N THR A 94 2.71 -10.13 1.64
CA THR A 94 3.71 -10.38 0.59
C THR A 94 5.03 -10.92 1.16
N ALA A 95 5.43 -10.43 2.33
CA ALA A 95 6.69 -10.75 2.98
C ALA A 95 6.90 -12.26 3.21
N GLY A 96 5.93 -12.92 3.85
CA GLY A 96 6.03 -14.36 4.17
C GLY A 96 6.20 -15.24 2.92
N PRO A 97 5.29 -15.16 1.94
CA PRO A 97 5.37 -15.89 0.68
C PRO A 97 6.68 -15.68 -0.09
N LEU A 98 7.18 -14.44 -0.17
CA LEU A 98 8.47 -14.16 -0.82
C LEU A 98 9.64 -14.83 -0.11
N TYR A 99 9.65 -14.84 1.22
CA TYR A 99 10.67 -15.54 2.00
C TYR A 99 10.62 -17.07 1.75
N HIS A 100 9.42 -17.65 1.69
CA HIS A 100 9.24 -19.07 1.38
C HIS A 100 9.71 -19.41 -0.03
N LEU A 101 9.37 -18.58 -1.03
CA LEU A 101 9.82 -18.72 -2.41
C LEU A 101 11.33 -18.66 -2.52
N ARG A 102 11.98 -17.67 -1.89
CA ARG A 102 13.44 -17.54 -1.87
C ARG A 102 14.11 -18.82 -1.34
N ARG A 103 13.63 -19.33 -0.21
CA ARG A 103 14.19 -20.55 0.39
C ARG A 103 13.97 -21.79 -0.49
N ALA A 104 12.83 -21.87 -1.19
CA ALA A 104 12.54 -22.93 -2.14
C ALA A 104 13.48 -22.87 -3.35
N MET A 105 13.68 -21.68 -3.93
CA MET A 105 14.66 -21.45 -5.01
C MET A 105 16.08 -21.84 -4.59
N GLU A 106 16.51 -21.48 -3.37
CA GLU A 106 17.83 -21.85 -2.84
C GLU A 106 18.01 -23.37 -2.68
N ARG A 107 16.94 -24.13 -2.37
CA ARG A 107 16.97 -25.60 -2.31
C ARG A 107 17.06 -26.22 -3.70
N VAL A 108 16.26 -25.74 -4.64
CA VAL A 108 16.29 -26.17 -6.05
C VAL A 108 17.68 -25.91 -6.65
N GLY A 109 18.28 -24.75 -6.38
CA GLY A 109 19.65 -24.42 -6.81
C GLY A 109 20.74 -25.32 -6.23
N LYS A 110 20.45 -26.04 -5.13
CA LYS A 110 21.33 -27.07 -4.54
C LYS A 110 21.05 -28.48 -5.08
N GLY A 111 20.17 -28.63 -6.07
CA GLY A 111 19.81 -29.90 -6.68
C GLY A 111 18.64 -30.62 -6.02
N ASP A 112 18.00 -30.04 -4.99
CA ASP A 112 16.79 -30.61 -4.40
C ASP A 112 15.57 -30.26 -5.27
N LEU A 113 15.27 -31.15 -6.24
CA LEU A 113 14.11 -31.02 -7.13
C LEU A 113 12.83 -31.63 -6.53
N SER A 114 12.82 -32.03 -5.25
CA SER A 114 11.61 -32.51 -4.57
C SER A 114 10.73 -31.36 -4.03
N VAL A 115 11.20 -30.12 -4.16
CA VAL A 115 10.57 -28.93 -3.61
C VAL A 115 9.24 -28.64 -4.32
N HIS A 116 8.22 -28.34 -3.52
CA HIS A 116 6.92 -27.87 -3.96
C HIS A 116 6.49 -26.74 -3.01
N ILE A 117 5.95 -25.65 -3.54
CA ILE A 117 5.46 -24.52 -2.74
C ILE A 117 3.96 -24.34 -2.93
N GLN A 118 3.28 -24.04 -1.83
CA GLN A 118 1.87 -23.66 -1.82
C GLN A 118 1.71 -22.51 -0.85
N PHE A 119 1.11 -21.42 -1.31
CA PHE A 119 0.79 -20.28 -0.45
C PHE A 119 -0.58 -20.44 0.19
N ARG A 120 -0.86 -19.64 1.22
CA ARG A 120 -2.16 -19.65 1.89
C ARG A 120 -3.18 -18.95 1.00
N ASN A 121 -4.45 -19.36 1.06
CA ASN A 121 -5.55 -18.80 0.25
C ASN A 121 -5.63 -17.25 0.23
N ASN A 122 -5.13 -16.58 1.27
CA ASN A 122 -5.18 -15.13 1.42
C ASN A 122 -3.90 -14.41 0.94
N ASP A 123 -2.91 -15.13 0.44
CA ASP A 123 -1.68 -14.57 -0.12
C ASP A 123 -1.95 -14.15 -1.58
N GLU A 124 -1.29 -13.10 -2.07
CA GLU A 124 -1.66 -12.52 -3.39
C GLU A 124 -0.87 -13.07 -4.58
N ILE A 125 0.09 -13.98 -4.36
CA ILE A 125 1.06 -14.43 -5.38
C ILE A 125 0.97 -15.94 -5.71
N HIS A 126 -0.25 -16.47 -5.81
CA HIS A 126 -0.49 -17.89 -6.09
C HIS A 126 0.00 -18.35 -7.47
N ASP A 127 -0.14 -17.48 -8.46
CA ASP A 127 0.36 -17.65 -9.83
C ASP A 127 1.90 -17.85 -9.89
N VAL A 128 2.63 -17.15 -9.01
CA VAL A 128 4.08 -17.31 -8.86
C VAL A 128 4.42 -18.69 -8.28
N ALA A 129 3.62 -19.19 -7.32
CA ALA A 129 3.80 -20.53 -6.79
C ALA A 129 3.58 -21.61 -7.85
N GLU A 130 2.51 -21.48 -8.64
CA GLU A 130 2.21 -22.38 -9.74
C GLU A 130 3.34 -22.40 -10.76
N SER A 131 3.75 -21.21 -11.24
CA SER A 131 4.85 -21.07 -12.21
C SER A 131 6.16 -21.67 -11.70
N PHE A 132 6.48 -21.47 -10.40
CA PHE A 132 7.65 -22.08 -9.78
C PHE A 132 7.55 -23.60 -9.74
N ASN A 133 6.40 -24.16 -9.36
CA ASN A 133 6.21 -25.61 -9.29
C ASN A 133 6.35 -26.24 -10.68
N THR A 134 5.75 -25.65 -11.71
CA THR A 134 5.88 -26.10 -13.10
C THR A 134 7.34 -26.07 -13.57
N MET A 135 8.10 -25.04 -13.22
CA MET A 135 9.55 -24.98 -13.51
C MET A 135 10.31 -26.15 -12.85
N VAL A 136 10.06 -26.43 -11.57
CA VAL A 136 10.73 -27.52 -10.84
C VAL A 136 10.36 -28.88 -11.44
N GLU A 137 9.11 -29.07 -11.84
CA GLU A 137 8.67 -30.29 -12.54
C GLU A 137 9.38 -30.47 -13.88
N GLY A 138 9.50 -29.41 -14.69
CA GLY A 138 10.25 -29.43 -15.94
C GLY A 138 11.73 -29.78 -15.75
N LEU A 139 12.38 -29.20 -14.73
CA LEU A 139 13.75 -29.57 -14.36
C LEU A 139 13.84 -31.05 -13.96
N ARG A 140 12.91 -31.53 -13.14
CA ARG A 140 12.88 -32.93 -12.68
C ARG A 140 12.73 -33.90 -13.86
N ALA A 141 11.85 -33.60 -14.82
CA ALA A 141 11.67 -34.40 -16.02
C ALA A 141 12.97 -34.46 -16.85
N HIS A 142 13.57 -33.30 -17.13
CA HIS A 142 14.79 -33.21 -17.93
C HIS A 142 16.00 -33.95 -17.30
N PHE A 143 16.15 -33.89 -15.98
CA PHE A 143 17.22 -34.65 -15.30
C PHE A 143 16.89 -36.14 -15.15
N GLY A 144 15.60 -36.51 -15.05
CA GLY A 144 15.14 -37.90 -15.00
C GLY A 144 15.31 -38.66 -16.32
N GLU A 145 15.29 -37.97 -17.47
CA GLU A 145 15.57 -38.56 -18.78
C GLU A 145 17.06 -38.85 -19.01
N LYS A 146 17.97 -38.15 -18.33
CA LYS A 146 19.44 -38.35 -18.48
C LYS A 146 20.01 -39.50 -17.65
N THR A 147 19.24 -40.11 -16.76
CA THR A 147 19.66 -41.22 -15.88
C THR A 147 19.08 -42.58 -16.28
N LYS A 148 18.32 -42.66 -17.38
CA LYS A 148 17.91 -43.90 -18.04
C LYS A 148 18.74 -44.11 -19.30
#